data_AF-A0A969DJ25-F1
#
_entry.id   AF-A0A969DJ25-F1
#
_cell.length_a   1.000
_cell.length_b   1.000
_cell.length_c   1.000
_cell.angle_alpha   90.00
_cell.angle_beta   90.00
_cell.angle_gamma   90.00
#
_symmetry.space_group_name_H-M   'P 1'
#
loop_
_entity.id
_entity.type
_entity.pdbx_description
1 polymer ?
#
loop_
_entity_poly.entity_id
_entity_poly.type
_entity_poly.pdbx_seq_one_letter_code
_entity_poly.pdbx_strand_id
1 'polypeptide(L)'
;MNIIFDSELDAVSVAEQLYNVERLDNILFIQNIDLRALNLAVALAQVKAPKRDVNLKCLLPFPREERECTLDETPKIYVACLSAYNAGYLHGLWIDGTQQLEDIEDDIKWMLSWSPVADTEPCNEWAIHDYECWQGIQLSEYEDIETVSELAQLLEEHGKAYAVYHQHYGEYATEQDWIDRYLGEYEDEEDFVYQMWESSGIIQQLEKLNISTFYIDWKAI
;
A
#
# COMPACT_ATOMS: atom_id res chain seq x y z
N MET A 1 -14.68 -16.07 14.77
CA MET A 1 -14.75 -17.49 15.20
C MET A 1 -16.15 -18.02 14.92
N ASN A 2 -16.26 -19.23 14.37
CA ASN A 2 -17.54 -19.84 14.02
C ASN A 2 -17.89 -20.95 15.00
N ILE A 3 -19.11 -20.94 15.50
CA ILE A 3 -19.60 -21.93 16.47
C ILE A 3 -20.74 -22.71 15.83
N ILE A 4 -20.55 -24.02 15.69
CA ILE A 4 -21.52 -24.89 15.03
C ILE A 4 -22.29 -25.66 16.10
N PHE A 5 -23.62 -25.56 16.05
CA PHE A 5 -24.54 -26.27 16.91
C PHE A 5 -25.14 -27.49 16.19
N ASP A 6 -25.58 -28.49 16.95
CA ASP A 6 -26.18 -29.71 16.40
C ASP A 6 -27.58 -29.44 15.78
N SER A 7 -28.23 -28.32 16.13
CA SER A 7 -29.47 -27.86 15.52
C SER A 7 -29.56 -26.33 15.43
N GLU A 8 -30.43 -25.83 14.54
CA GLU A 8 -30.71 -24.39 14.43
C GLU A 8 -31.31 -23.82 15.73
N LEU A 9 -32.18 -24.60 16.40
CA LEU A 9 -32.82 -24.19 17.65
C LEU A 9 -31.79 -23.96 18.77
N ASP A 10 -30.74 -24.78 18.80
CA ASP A 10 -29.65 -24.66 19.76
C ASP A 10 -28.84 -23.38 19.52
N ALA A 11 -28.56 -23.07 18.24
CA ALA A 11 -27.86 -21.84 17.86
C ALA A 11 -28.66 -20.59 18.24
N VAL A 12 -29.98 -20.60 18.00
CA VAL A 12 -30.89 -19.51 18.40
C VAL A 12 -30.86 -19.30 19.91
N SER A 13 -31.00 -20.37 20.68
CA SER A 13 -31.07 -20.31 22.15
C SER A 13 -29.80 -19.75 22.79
N VAL A 14 -28.64 -19.93 22.15
CA VAL A 14 -27.37 -19.34 22.60
C VAL A 14 -27.18 -17.92 22.08
N ALA A 15 -27.56 -17.63 20.84
CA ALA A 15 -27.44 -16.30 20.25
C ALA A 15 -28.24 -15.24 21.02
N GLU A 16 -29.45 -15.58 21.49
CA GLU A 16 -30.31 -14.69 22.28
C GLU A 16 -29.66 -14.22 23.60
N GLN A 17 -28.61 -14.90 24.05
CA GLN A 17 -27.92 -14.60 25.29
C GLN A 17 -26.60 -13.86 25.08
N LEU A 18 -26.23 -13.55 23.84
CA LEU A 18 -24.97 -12.92 23.46
C LEU A 18 -25.22 -11.64 22.68
N TYR A 19 -24.35 -10.65 22.86
CA TYR A 19 -24.36 -9.41 22.07
C TYR A 19 -23.37 -9.52 20.91
N ASN A 20 -23.65 -8.83 19.79
CA ASN A 20 -22.78 -8.72 18.62
C ASN A 20 -22.44 -10.08 17.98
N VAL A 21 -23.44 -10.95 17.84
CA VAL A 21 -23.32 -12.25 17.18
C VAL A 21 -24.21 -12.27 15.94
N GLU A 22 -23.65 -12.64 14.80
CA GLU A 22 -24.41 -12.92 13.59
C GLU A 22 -24.71 -14.41 13.51
N ARG A 23 -25.90 -14.80 13.05
CA ARG A 23 -26.32 -16.21 12.94
C ARG A 23 -26.74 -16.52 11.52
N LEU A 24 -26.29 -17.67 11.02
CA LEU A 24 -26.83 -18.32 9.83
C LEU A 24 -27.14 -19.77 10.19
N ASP A 25 -28.41 -20.16 10.11
CA ASP A 25 -28.90 -21.49 10.48
C ASP A 25 -28.38 -21.92 11.88
N ASN A 26 -27.63 -23.03 11.94
CA ASN A 26 -27.03 -23.58 13.16
C ASN A 26 -25.61 -23.05 13.46
N ILE A 27 -25.19 -21.96 12.82
CA ILE A 27 -23.83 -21.39 12.95
C ILE A 27 -23.91 -19.97 13.53
N LEU A 28 -23.08 -19.70 14.54
CA LEU A 28 -22.85 -18.35 15.06
C LEU A 28 -21.50 -17.81 14.60
N PHE A 29 -21.50 -16.64 13.97
CA PHE A 29 -20.32 -15.86 13.60
C PHE A 29 -20.07 -14.81 14.67
N ILE A 30 -18.92 -14.92 15.34
CA ILE A 30 -18.55 -14.05 16.45
C ILE A 30 -17.23 -13.37 16.10
N GLN A 31 -17.26 -12.04 15.98
CA GLN A 31 -16.08 -11.23 15.65
C GLN A 31 -15.15 -11.06 16.86
N ASN A 32 -15.69 -10.83 18.07
CA ASN A 32 -14.94 -10.72 19.32
C ASN A 32 -15.61 -11.54 20.42
N ILE A 33 -14.94 -12.58 20.93
CA ILE A 33 -15.56 -13.50 21.88
C ILE A 33 -15.11 -13.33 23.33
N ASP A 34 -16.05 -13.07 24.23
CA ASP A 34 -15.89 -13.37 25.64
C ASP A 34 -16.24 -14.85 25.87
N LEU A 35 -15.20 -15.68 26.05
CA LEU A 35 -15.35 -17.12 26.27
C LEU A 35 -16.14 -17.46 27.54
N ARG A 36 -16.17 -16.58 28.55
CA ARG A 36 -16.95 -16.79 29.77
C ARG A 36 -18.44 -16.58 29.49
N ALA A 37 -18.77 -15.53 28.74
CA ALA A 37 -20.14 -15.24 28.33
C ALA A 37 -20.71 -16.36 27.44
N LEU A 38 -19.94 -16.84 26.46
CA LEU A 38 -20.33 -17.99 25.62
C LEU A 38 -20.59 -19.24 26.47
N ASN A 39 -19.67 -19.60 27.36
CA ASN A 39 -19.81 -20.80 28.17
C ASN A 39 -21.04 -20.73 29.10
N LEU A 40 -21.34 -19.55 29.63
CA LEU A 40 -22.54 -19.31 30.43
C LEU A 40 -23.82 -19.44 29.58
N ALA A 41 -23.84 -18.83 28.39
CA ALA A 41 -24.97 -18.88 27.47
C ALA A 41 -25.31 -20.32 27.05
N VAL A 42 -24.29 -21.12 26.70
CA VAL A 42 -24.43 -22.54 26.37
C VAL A 42 -25.01 -23.34 27.55
N ALA A 43 -24.50 -23.09 28.76
CA ALA A 43 -24.98 -23.77 29.96
C ALA A 43 -26.45 -23.42 30.30
N LEU A 44 -26.83 -22.14 30.16
CA LEU A 44 -28.19 -21.66 30.39
C LEU A 44 -29.18 -22.17 29.35
N ALA A 45 -28.77 -22.25 28.08
CA ALA A 45 -29.57 -22.83 27.00
C ALA A 45 -29.66 -24.37 27.08
N GLN A 46 -28.93 -25.02 28.01
CA GLN A 46 -28.89 -26.47 28.18
C GLN A 46 -28.55 -27.25 26.90
N VAL A 47 -27.78 -26.62 26.02
CA VAL A 47 -27.37 -27.21 24.76
C VAL A 47 -26.04 -27.93 24.90
N LYS A 48 -25.89 -28.99 24.11
CA LYS A 48 -24.66 -29.77 24.07
C LYS A 48 -23.50 -28.86 23.64
N ALA A 49 -22.32 -29.09 24.22
CA ALA A 49 -21.14 -28.28 23.97
C ALA A 49 -20.94 -28.10 22.46
N PRO A 50 -20.94 -26.85 21.95
CA PRO A 50 -20.92 -26.63 20.52
C PRO A 50 -19.60 -27.11 19.94
N LYS A 51 -19.64 -27.58 18.69
CA LYS A 51 -18.42 -27.91 17.96
C LYS A 51 -17.77 -26.58 17.60
N ARG A 52 -16.65 -26.30 18.26
CA ARG A 52 -15.76 -25.21 17.85
C ARG A 52 -15.05 -25.70 16.61
N ASP A 53 -15.46 -25.19 15.46
CA ASP A 53 -14.60 -25.31 14.29
C ASP A 53 -13.59 -24.18 14.35
N VAL A 54 -12.49 -24.46 15.04
CA VAL A 54 -11.30 -23.60 15.06
C VAL A 54 -10.49 -23.74 13.76
N ASN A 55 -10.91 -24.64 12.86
CA ASN A 55 -10.16 -25.07 11.68
C ASN A 55 -10.98 -24.93 10.39
N LEU A 56 -11.88 -23.96 10.29
CA LEU A 56 -12.34 -23.52 8.98
C LEU A 56 -11.18 -22.77 8.32
N LYS A 57 -10.22 -23.55 7.80
CA LYS A 57 -9.30 -23.10 6.77
C LYS A 57 -10.14 -22.46 5.69
N CYS A 58 -9.81 -21.23 5.32
CA CYS A 58 -10.23 -20.77 4.01
C CYS A 58 -9.57 -21.74 3.00
N LEU A 59 -10.35 -22.70 2.50
CA LEU A 59 -9.90 -23.67 1.50
C LEU A 59 -9.89 -23.06 0.10
N LEU A 60 -10.36 -21.82 -0.02
CA LEU A 60 -10.23 -21.08 -1.25
C LEU A 60 -8.74 -20.78 -1.46
N PRO A 61 -8.24 -20.90 -2.70
CA PRO A 61 -6.91 -20.41 -3.02
C PRO A 61 -6.85 -18.90 -2.72
N PHE A 62 -5.68 -18.42 -2.34
CA PHE A 62 -5.44 -16.98 -2.21
C PHE A 62 -5.75 -16.28 -3.54
N PRO A 63 -6.80 -15.44 -3.62
CA PRO A 63 -7.27 -14.87 -4.88
C PRO A 63 -6.45 -13.62 -5.22
N ARG A 64 -5.13 -13.82 -5.39
CA ARG A 64 -4.11 -12.77 -5.57
C ARG A 64 -4.51 -11.74 -6.62
N GLU A 65 -5.11 -12.20 -7.72
CA GLU A 65 -5.56 -11.39 -8.85
C GLU A 65 -6.62 -10.33 -8.51
N GLU A 66 -7.30 -10.42 -7.35
CA GLU A 66 -8.32 -9.44 -6.97
C GLU A 66 -7.73 -8.09 -6.54
N ARG A 67 -6.48 -8.08 -6.07
CA ARG A 67 -5.83 -6.89 -5.49
C ARG A 67 -4.40 -6.65 -5.97
N GLU A 68 -3.82 -7.61 -6.69
CA GLU A 68 -2.46 -7.46 -7.19
C GLU A 68 -2.36 -6.32 -8.20
N CYS A 69 -1.40 -5.42 -7.97
CA CYS A 69 -1.03 -4.41 -8.95
C CYS A 69 -0.34 -5.06 -10.15
N THR A 70 -0.93 -4.88 -11.32
CA THR A 70 -0.41 -5.37 -12.60
C THR A 70 0.08 -4.23 -13.51
N LEU A 71 0.23 -3.01 -12.98
CA LEU A 71 0.69 -1.86 -13.75
C LEU A 71 2.21 -1.90 -13.88
N ASP A 72 2.70 -1.94 -15.11
CA ASP A 72 4.13 -2.09 -15.40
C ASP A 72 4.92 -0.80 -15.18
N GLU A 73 4.29 0.37 -15.28
CA GLU A 73 4.96 1.68 -15.19
C GLU A 73 4.74 2.40 -13.86
N THR A 74 3.89 1.85 -12.99
CA THR A 74 3.52 2.44 -11.70
C THR A 74 4.48 1.98 -10.60
N PRO A 75 4.94 2.87 -9.70
CA PRO A 75 5.69 2.49 -8.50
C PRO A 75 4.90 1.47 -7.69
N LYS A 76 5.47 0.29 -7.46
CA LYS A 76 4.81 -0.79 -6.72
C LYS A 76 5.78 -1.50 -5.78
N ILE A 77 5.24 -2.07 -4.72
CA ILE A 77 6.00 -2.80 -3.70
C ILE A 77 5.49 -4.23 -3.58
N TYR A 78 6.40 -5.19 -3.43
CA TYR A 78 6.06 -6.56 -3.08
C TYR A 78 6.15 -6.75 -1.57
N VAL A 79 4.99 -6.83 -0.92
CA VAL A 79 4.89 -7.04 0.52
C VAL A 79 4.68 -8.51 0.82
N ALA A 80 5.52 -9.08 1.69
CA ALA A 80 5.45 -10.49 2.10
C ALA A 80 4.99 -10.65 3.55
N CYS A 81 4.28 -11.74 3.83
CA CYS A 81 3.94 -12.15 5.20
C CYS A 81 5.14 -12.81 5.88
N LEU A 82 5.65 -12.21 6.97
CA LEU A 82 6.85 -12.72 7.64
C LEU A 82 6.63 -14.07 8.31
N SER A 83 5.45 -14.32 8.89
CA SER A 83 5.11 -15.63 9.47
C SER A 83 5.09 -16.73 8.41
N ALA A 84 4.53 -16.45 7.22
CA ALA A 84 4.52 -17.40 6.12
C ALA A 84 5.95 -17.65 5.58
N TYR A 85 6.74 -16.59 5.43
CA TYR A 85 8.13 -16.68 4.98
C TYR A 85 8.98 -17.52 5.93
N ASN A 86 8.89 -17.28 7.24
CA ASN A 86 9.59 -18.05 8.27
C ASN A 86 9.17 -19.53 8.29
N ALA A 87 7.94 -19.84 7.88
CA ALA A 87 7.43 -21.20 7.71
C ALA A 87 7.76 -21.82 6.34
N GLY A 88 8.50 -21.13 5.47
CA GLY A 88 8.95 -21.61 4.16
C GLY A 88 7.93 -21.45 3.04
N TYR A 89 6.93 -20.58 3.21
CA TYR A 89 5.94 -20.24 2.18
C TYR A 89 6.26 -18.90 1.52
N LEU A 90 6.13 -18.85 0.20
CA LEU A 90 6.12 -17.59 -0.54
C LEU A 90 4.68 -17.05 -0.56
N HIS A 91 4.40 -16.11 0.33
CA HIS A 91 3.09 -15.48 0.44
C HIS A 91 3.24 -13.97 0.55
N GLY A 92 2.68 -13.25 -0.42
CA GLY A 92 2.81 -11.81 -0.54
C GLY A 92 2.02 -11.27 -1.72
N LEU A 93 2.02 -9.95 -1.87
CA LEU A 93 1.21 -9.22 -2.85
C LEU A 93 2.02 -8.07 -3.44
N TRP A 94 1.98 -7.89 -4.77
CA TRP A 94 2.39 -6.63 -5.39
C TRP A 94 1.28 -5.61 -5.17
N ILE A 95 1.59 -4.53 -4.47
CA ILE A 95 0.65 -3.47 -4.10
C ILE A 95 1.05 -2.19 -4.86
N ASP A 96 0.05 -1.52 -5.40
CA ASP A 96 0.23 -0.21 -6.05
C ASP A 96 0.59 0.83 -4.98
N GLY A 97 1.77 1.42 -5.14
CA GLY A 97 2.30 2.41 -4.20
C GLY A 97 1.62 3.77 -4.32
N THR A 98 0.95 4.10 -5.44
CA THR A 98 0.32 5.42 -5.63
C THR A 98 -1.06 5.51 -4.96
N GLN A 99 -1.56 4.38 -4.44
CA GLN A 99 -2.75 4.35 -3.60
C GLN A 99 -2.58 5.22 -2.35
N GLN A 100 -3.70 5.52 -1.69
CA GLN A 100 -3.65 6.20 -0.40
C GLN A 100 -3.12 5.25 0.69
N LEU A 101 -2.52 5.83 1.73
CA LEU A 101 -1.99 5.11 2.90
C LEU A 101 -2.94 4.01 3.39
N GLU A 102 -4.21 4.37 3.61
CA GLU A 102 -5.21 3.45 4.15
C GLU A 102 -5.50 2.26 3.22
N ASP A 103 -5.49 2.49 1.91
CA ASP A 103 -5.74 1.45 0.91
C ASP A 103 -4.57 0.46 0.84
N ILE A 104 -3.32 0.96 0.88
CA ILE A 104 -2.12 0.11 0.96
C ILE A 104 -2.15 -0.73 2.25
N GLU A 105 -2.47 -0.11 3.39
CA GLU A 105 -2.61 -0.85 4.65
C GLU A 105 -3.69 -1.93 4.58
N ASP A 106 -4.83 -1.64 3.95
CA ASP A 106 -5.93 -2.59 3.79
C ASP A 106 -5.53 -3.76 2.88
N ASP A 107 -4.76 -3.52 1.82
CA ASP A 107 -4.20 -4.56 0.96
C ASP A 107 -3.21 -5.46 1.71
N ILE A 108 -2.35 -4.88 2.56
CA ILE A 108 -1.44 -5.63 3.43
C ILE A 108 -2.22 -6.49 4.43
N LYS A 109 -3.20 -5.89 5.14
CA LYS A 109 -4.05 -6.61 6.10
C LYS A 109 -4.81 -7.74 5.43
N TRP A 110 -5.35 -7.48 4.24
CA TRP A 110 -6.02 -8.49 3.43
C TRP A 110 -5.06 -9.62 3.07
N MET A 111 -3.90 -9.33 2.50
CA MET A 111 -2.86 -10.33 2.17
C MET A 111 -2.49 -11.18 3.40
N LEU A 112 -2.24 -10.55 4.55
CA LEU A 112 -1.90 -11.24 5.80
C LEU A 112 -3.02 -12.19 6.28
N SER A 113 -4.28 -11.79 6.12
CA SER A 113 -5.44 -12.62 6.50
C SER A 113 -5.56 -13.91 5.66
N TRP A 114 -4.97 -13.93 4.47
CA TRP A 114 -4.90 -15.08 3.56
C TRP A 114 -3.64 -15.92 3.74
N SER A 115 -2.81 -15.65 4.75
CA SER A 115 -1.57 -16.37 4.98
C SER A 115 -1.82 -17.89 5.16
N PRO A 116 -1.00 -18.75 4.54
CA PRO A 116 -1.15 -20.22 4.63
C PRO A 116 -0.91 -20.77 6.05
N VAL A 117 -0.36 -19.96 6.95
CA VAL A 117 -0.07 -20.30 8.34
C VAL A 117 -0.94 -19.53 9.34
N ALA A 118 -1.96 -18.79 8.89
CA ALA A 118 -2.83 -17.98 9.74
C ALA A 118 -3.55 -18.76 10.86
N ASP A 119 -3.75 -20.08 10.68
CA ASP A 119 -4.34 -20.95 11.69
C ASP A 119 -3.37 -21.37 12.80
N THR A 120 -2.06 -21.33 12.51
CA THR A 120 -1.02 -21.85 13.39
C THR A 120 -0.19 -20.75 14.03
N GLU A 121 -0.04 -19.62 13.33
CA GLU A 121 0.81 -18.50 13.73
C GLU A 121 0.06 -17.18 13.54
N PRO A 122 0.25 -16.20 14.45
CA PRO A 122 -0.25 -14.85 14.20
C PRO A 122 0.42 -14.28 12.94
N CYS A 123 -0.39 -13.78 12.02
CA CYS A 123 0.06 -13.18 10.76
C CYS A 123 -0.26 -11.69 10.79
N ASN A 124 0.56 -10.92 11.49
CA ASN A 124 0.42 -9.48 11.67
C ASN A 124 1.70 -8.71 11.28
N GLU A 125 2.77 -9.42 10.94
CA GLU A 125 4.05 -8.86 10.55
C GLU A 125 4.29 -9.05 9.05
N TRP A 126 4.80 -8.00 8.42
CA TRP A 126 5.08 -7.92 6.99
C TRP A 126 6.39 -7.16 6.74
N ALA A 127 6.94 -7.32 5.54
CA ALA A 127 8.10 -6.57 5.07
C ALA A 127 8.05 -6.37 3.55
N ILE A 128 8.69 -5.31 3.06
CA ILE A 128 8.88 -5.07 1.63
C ILE A 128 10.05 -5.94 1.18
N HIS A 129 9.76 -6.98 0.43
CA HIS A 129 10.77 -7.92 -0.06
C HIS A 129 11.30 -7.54 -1.45
N ASP A 130 10.54 -6.77 -2.22
CA ASP A 130 10.94 -6.27 -3.53
C ASP A 130 10.15 -5.01 -3.90
N TYR A 131 10.60 -4.27 -4.92
CA TYR A 131 9.91 -3.08 -5.42
C TYR A 131 10.29 -2.76 -6.88
N GLU A 132 9.36 -2.16 -7.62
CA GLU A 132 9.54 -1.83 -9.05
C GLU A 132 9.09 -0.41 -9.38
N CYS A 133 9.70 0.18 -10.41
CA CYS A 133 9.32 1.48 -11.01
C CYS A 133 9.55 2.73 -10.14
N TRP A 134 10.46 2.65 -9.17
CA TRP A 134 10.83 3.75 -8.26
C TRP A 134 11.88 4.73 -8.83
N GLN A 135 12.15 4.69 -10.13
CA GLN A 135 13.06 5.63 -10.82
C GLN A 135 14.46 5.75 -10.17
N GLY A 136 14.94 4.68 -9.54
CA GLY A 136 16.24 4.60 -8.86
C GLY A 136 16.21 4.95 -7.37
N ILE A 137 15.08 5.41 -6.82
CA ILE A 137 14.89 5.50 -5.37
C ILE A 137 14.99 4.09 -4.78
N GLN A 138 15.69 3.97 -3.65
CA GLN A 138 15.84 2.72 -2.91
C GLN A 138 14.93 2.76 -1.70
N LEU A 139 14.10 1.73 -1.55
CA LEU A 139 13.26 1.54 -0.36
C LEU A 139 13.93 0.59 0.63
N SER A 140 13.71 0.87 1.91
CA SER A 140 14.03 -0.05 3.00
C SER A 140 13.09 -1.25 3.02
N GLU A 141 13.55 -2.40 3.55
CA GLU A 141 12.71 -3.57 3.82
C GLU A 141 11.56 -3.26 4.81
N TYR A 142 11.79 -2.26 5.67
CA TYR A 142 10.85 -1.79 6.70
C TYR A 142 10.47 -0.33 6.47
N GLU A 143 10.39 0.09 5.21
CA GLU A 143 9.96 1.45 4.88
C GLU A 143 8.57 1.74 5.44
N ASP A 144 8.36 2.96 5.89
CA ASP A 144 7.06 3.41 6.38
C ASP A 144 6.06 3.55 5.21
N ILE A 145 4.82 3.09 5.40
CA ILE A 145 3.83 3.10 4.31
C ILE A 145 3.39 4.53 3.94
N GLU A 146 3.41 5.47 4.88
CA GLU A 146 3.16 6.89 4.58
C GLU A 146 4.24 7.40 3.60
N THR A 147 5.50 7.07 3.88
CA THR A 147 6.63 7.41 2.98
C THR A 147 6.52 6.73 1.62
N VAL A 148 6.13 5.44 1.57
CA VAL A 148 5.89 4.73 0.30
C VAL A 148 4.79 5.44 -0.51
N SER A 149 3.64 5.69 0.11
CA SER A 149 2.49 6.33 -0.53
C SER A 149 2.85 7.72 -1.08
N GLU A 150 3.46 8.57 -0.25
CA GLU A 150 3.85 9.93 -0.62
C GLU A 150 4.86 9.93 -1.77
N LEU A 151 5.94 9.14 -1.65
CA LEU A 151 6.98 9.09 -2.68
C LEU A 151 6.45 8.54 -4.01
N ALA A 152 5.60 7.52 -3.97
CA ALA A 152 5.01 6.96 -5.18
C ALA A 152 4.11 7.98 -5.90
N GLN A 153 3.27 8.72 -5.16
CA GLN A 153 2.42 9.78 -5.73
C GLN A 153 3.26 10.91 -6.33
N LEU A 154 4.33 11.34 -5.65
CA LEU A 154 5.25 12.36 -6.17
C LEU A 154 5.99 11.87 -7.42
N LEU A 155 6.34 10.59 -7.50
CA LEU A 155 6.91 9.99 -8.70
C LEU A 155 5.89 9.88 -9.84
N GLU A 156 4.62 9.61 -9.55
CA GLU A 156 3.56 9.59 -10.57
C GLU A 156 3.33 10.99 -11.14
N GLU A 157 3.36 12.03 -10.30
CA GLU A 157 3.10 13.41 -10.71
C GLU A 157 4.32 14.07 -11.40
N HIS A 158 5.52 13.92 -10.82
CA HIS A 158 6.72 14.67 -11.23
C HIS A 158 7.76 13.80 -11.94
N GLY A 159 7.55 12.49 -11.99
CA GLY A 159 8.38 11.55 -12.74
C GLY A 159 9.82 11.46 -12.27
N LYS A 160 10.69 11.10 -13.21
CA LYS A 160 12.13 10.84 -12.97
C LYS A 160 12.88 12.08 -12.46
N ALA A 161 12.45 13.28 -12.84
CA ALA A 161 13.13 14.50 -12.44
C ALA A 161 13.05 14.70 -10.92
N TYR A 162 11.88 14.43 -10.33
CA TYR A 162 11.71 14.40 -8.88
C TYR A 162 12.50 13.27 -8.23
N ALA A 163 12.59 12.09 -8.85
CA ALA A 163 13.40 10.99 -8.31
C ALA A 163 14.87 11.37 -8.11
N VAL A 164 15.47 12.02 -9.12
CA VAL A 164 16.86 12.50 -9.06
C VAL A 164 17.02 13.58 -7.99
N TYR A 165 16.03 14.47 -7.87
CA TYR A 165 15.99 15.49 -6.83
C TYR A 165 15.94 14.87 -5.42
N HIS A 166 15.04 13.93 -5.19
CA HIS A 166 14.91 13.21 -3.92
C HIS A 166 16.20 12.47 -3.56
N GLN A 167 16.87 11.81 -4.51
CA GLN A 167 18.16 11.16 -4.26
C GLN A 167 19.27 12.13 -3.81
N HIS A 168 19.20 13.39 -4.23
CA HIS A 168 20.20 14.39 -3.85
C HIS A 168 19.95 14.97 -2.45
N TYR A 169 18.69 15.28 -2.13
CA TYR A 169 18.32 15.98 -0.90
C TYR A 169 17.82 15.05 0.22
N GLY A 170 17.47 13.81 -0.09
CA GLY A 170 16.92 12.82 0.84
C GLY A 170 15.63 13.30 1.49
N GLU A 171 15.49 13.06 2.80
CA GLU A 171 14.33 13.45 3.62
C GLU A 171 14.01 14.95 3.60
N TYR A 172 14.93 15.81 3.14
CA TYR A 172 14.68 17.26 2.99
C TYR A 172 13.97 17.62 1.68
N ALA A 173 13.76 16.65 0.78
CA ALA A 173 13.15 16.84 -0.53
C ALA A 173 11.62 16.97 -0.45
N THR A 174 11.12 18.10 0.05
CA THR A 174 9.67 18.37 0.03
C THR A 174 9.18 18.71 -1.36
N GLU A 175 7.90 18.43 -1.64
CA GLU A 175 7.27 18.80 -2.90
C GLU A 175 7.31 20.32 -3.16
N GLN A 176 7.05 21.15 -2.14
CA GLN A 176 7.10 22.60 -2.32
C GLN A 176 8.51 23.07 -2.73
N ASP A 177 9.55 22.51 -2.11
CA ASP A 177 10.94 22.86 -2.42
C ASP A 177 11.33 22.42 -3.84
N TRP A 178 10.77 21.30 -4.30
CA TRP A 178 10.85 20.83 -5.67
C TRP A 178 10.17 21.79 -6.65
N ILE A 179 8.91 22.14 -6.41
CA ILE A 179 8.14 23.07 -7.26
C ILE A 179 8.86 24.40 -7.40
N ASP A 180 9.45 24.91 -6.32
CA ASP A 180 10.17 26.19 -6.32
C ASP A 180 11.51 26.14 -7.10
N ARG A 181 12.11 24.95 -7.23
CA ARG A 181 13.42 24.75 -7.89
C ARG A 181 13.33 24.22 -9.31
N TYR A 182 12.26 23.50 -9.63
CA TYR A 182 12.14 22.86 -10.92
C TYR A 182 11.92 23.91 -12.02
N LEU A 183 12.83 23.94 -12.99
CA LEU A 183 12.78 24.92 -14.08
C LEU A 183 11.97 24.43 -15.28
N GLY A 184 11.61 23.14 -15.33
CA GLY A 184 10.87 22.54 -16.43
C GLY A 184 11.70 21.55 -17.25
N GLU A 185 11.11 21.09 -18.35
CA GLU A 185 11.73 20.17 -19.30
C GLU A 185 12.11 20.93 -20.56
N TYR A 186 13.30 20.64 -21.08
CA TYR A 186 13.89 21.32 -22.23
C TYR A 186 14.44 20.29 -23.21
N GLU A 187 14.42 20.59 -24.51
CA GLU A 187 14.85 19.64 -25.53
C GLU A 187 16.36 19.36 -25.47
N ASP A 188 17.14 20.42 -25.20
CA ASP A 188 18.59 20.38 -25.02
C ASP A 188 19.11 21.58 -24.18
N GLU A 189 20.43 21.64 -24.02
CA GLU A 189 21.10 22.73 -23.29
C GLU A 189 20.88 24.11 -23.95
N GLU A 190 20.77 24.18 -25.28
CA GLU A 190 20.57 25.45 -25.99
C GLU A 190 19.15 25.99 -25.74
N ASP A 191 18.14 25.11 -25.80
CA ASP A 191 16.75 25.45 -25.47
C ASP A 191 16.62 25.89 -24.01
N PHE A 192 17.26 25.19 -23.07
CA PHE A 192 17.28 25.59 -21.66
C PHE A 192 17.79 27.02 -21.48
N VAL A 193 18.97 27.33 -22.04
CA VAL A 193 19.58 28.67 -21.90
C VAL A 193 18.71 29.73 -22.57
N TYR A 194 18.20 29.43 -23.78
CA TYR A 194 17.36 30.36 -24.52
C TYR A 194 16.10 30.73 -23.73
N GLN A 195 15.36 29.73 -23.24
CA GLN A 195 14.13 29.92 -22.47
C GLN A 195 14.38 30.64 -21.13
N MET A 196 15.51 30.33 -20.47
CA MET A 196 15.93 31.04 -19.26
C MET A 196 16.22 32.52 -19.55
N TRP A 197 16.85 32.84 -20.68
CA TRP A 197 17.12 34.22 -21.08
C TRP A 197 15.85 34.96 -21.51
N GLU A 198 14.91 34.27 -22.14
CA GLU A 198 13.62 34.82 -22.53
C GLU A 198 12.77 35.19 -21.31
N SER A 199 12.64 34.26 -20.36
CA SER A 199 11.87 34.44 -19.12
C SER A 199 12.48 35.48 -18.17
N SER A 200 13.82 35.60 -18.12
CA SER A 200 14.53 36.59 -17.31
C SER A 200 14.53 38.01 -17.89
N GLY A 201 14.02 38.19 -19.12
CA GLY A 201 13.95 39.50 -19.75
C GLY A 201 15.21 39.90 -20.52
N ILE A 202 16.22 39.02 -20.61
CA ILE A 202 17.52 39.31 -21.24
C ILE A 202 17.35 39.48 -22.75
N ILE A 203 16.53 38.65 -23.39
CA ILE A 203 16.27 38.74 -24.84
C ILE A 203 15.74 40.13 -25.21
N GLN A 204 14.77 40.65 -24.44
CA GLN A 204 14.19 41.97 -24.65
C GLN A 204 15.19 43.11 -24.36
N GLN A 205 16.19 42.88 -23.52
CA GLN A 205 17.29 43.84 -23.32
C GLN A 205 18.24 43.86 -24.52
N LEU A 206 18.58 42.70 -25.08
CA LEU A 206 19.41 42.60 -26.27
C LEU A 206 18.75 43.24 -27.50
N GLU A 207 17.45 43.01 -27.67
CA GLU A 207 16.65 43.66 -28.73
C GLU A 207 16.68 45.19 -28.62
N LYS A 208 16.57 45.75 -27.40
CA LYS A 208 16.70 47.20 -27.16
C LYS A 208 18.09 47.74 -27.50
N LEU A 209 19.13 46.92 -27.36
CA LEU A 209 20.50 47.23 -27.76
C LEU A 209 20.77 46.92 -29.25
N ASN A 210 19.75 46.49 -29.99
CA ASN A 210 19.83 46.14 -31.40
C ASN A 210 20.80 44.96 -31.67
N ILE A 211 20.97 44.08 -30.68
CA ILE A 211 21.76 42.85 -30.75
C ILE A 211 20.79 41.70 -31.07
N SER A 212 20.96 41.07 -32.23
CA SER A 212 20.14 39.92 -32.61
C SER A 212 20.62 38.65 -31.90
N THR A 213 19.67 37.84 -31.44
CA THR A 213 19.89 36.48 -30.89
C THR A 213 20.60 35.55 -31.87
N PHE A 214 20.54 35.82 -33.18
CA PHE A 214 21.27 35.06 -34.20
C PHE A 214 22.80 35.11 -34.04
N TYR A 215 23.33 36.12 -33.34
CA TYR A 215 24.76 36.25 -33.07
C TYR A 215 25.19 35.60 -31.75
N ILE A 216 24.27 34.96 -31.03
CA ILE A 216 24.55 34.28 -29.77
C ILE A 216 24.80 32.81 -30.05
N ASP A 217 25.93 32.31 -29.57
CA ASP A 217 26.24 30.89 -29.52
C ASP A 217 25.64 30.32 -28.23
N TRP A 218 24.39 29.85 -28.31
CA TRP A 218 23.63 29.33 -27.16
C TRP A 218 24.31 28.16 -26.48
N LYS A 219 25.06 27.37 -27.25
CA LYS A 219 25.81 26.21 -26.75
C LYS A 219 27.02 26.59 -25.90
N ALA A 220 27.54 27.80 -26.08
CA ALA A 220 28.74 28.27 -25.39
C ALA A 220 28.43 28.98 -24.05
N ILE A 221 27.15 29.18 -23.74
CA ILE A 221 26.67 29.81 -22.51
C ILE A 221 26.40 28.74 -21.47
#